data_AF-A0A7G9Z8R7-F1
#
_entry.id   AF-A0A7G9Z8R7-F1
#
_cell.length_a   1.000
_cell.length_b   1.000
_cell.length_c   1.000
_cell.angle_alpha   90.00
_cell.angle_beta   90.00
_cell.angle_gamma   90.00
#
_symmetry.space_group_name_H-M   'P 1'
#
loop_
_entity.id
_entity.type
_entity.pdbx_description
1 polymer ?
#
loop_
_entity_poly.entity_id
_entity_poly.type
_entity_poly.pdbx_seq_one_letter_code
_entity_poly.pdbx_strand_id
1 'polypeptide(L)' 'MKICPKCGSEELNYEPWLGEIYECRDCGYRGVFIIEEDDPEIAAAIKKEIETGKNKEE' A
#
# COMPACT_ATOMS: atom_id res chain seq x y z
N MET A 1 -4.45 -1.74 -9.66
CA MET A 1 -3.56 -0.77 -8.95
C MET A 1 -2.97 -1.44 -7.74
N LYS A 2 -1.76 -1.04 -7.32
CA LYS A 2 -1.06 -1.61 -6.15
C LYS A 2 -1.02 -0.57 -5.04
N ILE A 3 -1.51 -0.94 -3.87
CA ILE A 3 -1.71 -0.03 -2.75
C ILE A 3 -0.91 -0.54 -1.54
N CYS A 4 -0.16 0.37 -0.92
CA CYS A 4 0.58 0.09 0.29
C CYS A 4 -0.37 -0.18 1.46
N PRO A 5 -0.29 -1.34 2.13
CA PRO A 5 -1.19 -1.68 3.24
C PRO A 5 -0.96 -0.82 4.48
N LYS A 6 0.22 -0.20 4.61
CA LYS A 6 0.59 0.64 5.76
C LYS A 6 0.13 2.07 5.61
N CYS A 7 0.15 2.63 4.40
CA CYS A 7 -0.12 4.06 4.19
C CYS A 7 -1.10 4.42 3.09
N GLY A 8 -1.54 3.47 2.27
CA GLY A 8 -2.41 3.74 1.13
C GLY A 8 -1.69 4.32 -0.09
N SER A 9 -0.38 4.58 -0.01
CA SER A 9 0.40 5.09 -1.15
C SER A 9 0.52 4.05 -2.27
N GLU A 10 0.54 4.52 -3.51
CA GLU A 10 0.75 3.72 -4.71
C GLU A 10 2.22 3.67 -5.13
N GLU A 11 3.08 4.45 -4.45
CA GLU A 11 4.52 4.54 -4.71
C GLU A 11 5.24 3.30 -4.17
N LEU A 12 4.99 2.16 -4.81
CA LEU A 12 5.57 0.85 -4.51
C LEU A 12 6.65 0.49 -5.53
N ASN A 13 7.86 0.21 -5.04
CA ASN A 13 8.98 -0.30 -5.79
C ASN A 13 9.03 -1.82 -5.70
N TYR A 14 8.99 -2.51 -6.84
CA TYR A 14 9.10 -3.96 -6.89
C TYR A 14 10.58 -4.40 -6.92
N GLU A 15 10.98 -5.27 -5.99
CA GLU A 15 12.35 -5.72 -5.80
C GLU A 15 12.51 -7.24 -6.09
N PRO A 16 12.40 -7.68 -7.37
CA PRO A 16 12.40 -9.11 -7.72
C PRO A 16 13.66 -9.87 -7.31
N TRP A 17 14.79 -9.17 -7.16
CA TRP A 17 16.07 -9.75 -6.72
C TRP A 17 16.06 -10.18 -5.24
N LEU A 18 15.10 -9.71 -4.44
CA LEU A 18 14.93 -10.09 -3.02
C LEU A 18 13.71 -10.98 -2.81
N GLY A 19 13.08 -11.46 -3.89
CA GLY A 19 11.80 -12.16 -3.90
C GLY A 19 10.67 -11.26 -4.40
N GLU A 20 9.42 -11.66 -4.19
CA GLU A 20 8.24 -10.84 -4.56
C GLU A 20 8.01 -9.69 -3.56
N ILE A 21 9.07 -8.93 -3.26
CA ILE A 21 9.05 -7.86 -2.26
C ILE A 21 8.68 -6.54 -2.91
N TYR A 22 7.82 -5.80 -2.20
CA TYR A 22 7.44 -4.43 -2.52
C TYR A 22 7.90 -3.49 -1.43
N GLU A 23 8.56 -2.39 -1.82
CA GLU A 23 8.99 -1.31 -0.94
C GLU A 23 8.18 -0.04 -1.22
N CYS A 24 7.49 0.49 -0.22
CA CYS A 24 6.79 1.76 -0.29
C CYS A 24 7.74 2.93 -0.02
N ARG A 25 7.86 3.84 -0.99
CA ARG A 25 8.75 5.02 -0.89
C ARG A 25 8.26 6.09 0.09
N ASP A 26 6.97 6.06 0.41
CA ASP A 26 6.33 7.10 1.24
C ASP A 26 6.47 6.82 2.75
N CYS A 27 6.27 5.56 3.16
CA CYS A 27 6.24 5.19 4.58
C CYS A 27 7.28 4.14 5.00
N GLY A 28 8.10 3.67 4.06
CA GLY A 28 9.13 2.65 4.27
C GLY A 28 8.60 1.24 4.51
N TYR A 29 7.33 0.95 4.20
CA TYR A 29 6.82 -0.42 4.22
C TYR A 29 7.63 -1.30 3.27
N ARG A 30 8.10 -2.47 3.71
CA ARG A 30 8.81 -3.42 2.87
C ARG A 30 8.32 -4.83 3.16
N GLY A 31 7.72 -5.48 2.18
CA GLY A 31 7.14 -6.81 2.36
C GLY A 31 6.49 -7.37 1.09
N VAL A 32 6.06 -8.62 1.18
CA VAL A 32 5.39 -9.33 0.07
C VAL A 32 3.90 -9.02 -0.04
N PHE A 33 3.31 -8.45 1.01
CA PHE A 33 1.88 -8.19 1.06
C PHE A 33 1.57 -6.80 0.53
N ILE A 34 0.78 -6.73 -0.53
CA ILE A 34 0.24 -5.50 -1.09
C ILE A 34 -1.24 -5.70 -1.37
N ILE A 35 -1.98 -4.60 -1.47
CA ILE A 35 -3.39 -4.64 -1.85
C ILE A 35 -3.44 -4.38 -3.36
N GLU A 36 -3.99 -5.31 -4.13
CA GLU A 36 -4.12 -5.22 -5.58
C GLU A 36 -5.60 -5.09 -5.95
N GLU A 37 -6.01 -3.93 -6.46
CA GLU A 37 -7.39 -3.67 -6.84
C GLU A 37 -7.46 -3.03 -8.23
N ASP A 38 -8.21 -3.64 -9.13
CA ASP A 38 -8.40 -3.16 -10.50
C ASP A 38 -9.47 -2.07 -10.61
N ASP A 39 -10.43 -2.04 -9.69
CA ASP A 39 -11.50 -1.06 -9.69
C ASP A 39 -11.07 0.26 -9.03
N PRO A 40 -11.16 1.40 -9.74
CA PRO A 40 -10.70 2.69 -9.21
C PRO A 40 -11.53 3.21 -8.04
N GLU A 41 -12.82 2.90 -7.98
CA GLU A 41 -13.69 3.36 -6.90
C GLU A 41 -13.39 2.59 -5.61
N ILE A 42 -13.21 1.27 -5.72
CA ILE A 42 -12.86 0.39 -4.59
C ILE A 42 -11.46 0.76 -4.06
N ALA A 43 -10.49 0.95 -4.95
CA ALA A 43 -9.14 1.36 -4.56
C ALA A 43 -9.13 2.71 -3.82
N ALA A 44 -9.91 3.70 -4.27
CA ALA A 44 -10.03 4.98 -3.58
C ALA A 44 -10.67 4.83 -2.19
N ALA A 45 -11.70 3.98 -2.05
CA ALA A 45 -12.31 3.67 -0.77
C ALA A 45 -11.31 3.02 0.20
N ILE A 46 -10.53 2.05 -0.26
CA ILE A 46 -9.52 1.37 0.57
C ILE A 46 -8.44 2.36 1.06
N LYS A 47 -7.92 3.22 0.17
CA LYS A 47 -6.94 4.24 0.55
C LYS A 47 -7.47 5.12 1.68
N LYS A 48 -8.70 5.62 1.52
CA LYS A 48 -9.37 6.45 2.52
C LYS A 48 -9.53 5.72 3.86
N GLU A 49 -9.92 4.45 3.84
CA GLU A 49 -10.03 3.66 5.08
C GLU A 49 -8.66 3.50 5.76
N ILE A 50 -7.58 3.23 5.02
CA ILE A 50 -6.22 3.14 5.57
C ILE A 50 -5.79 4.47 6.20
N GLU A 51 -6.06 5.59 5.53
CA GLU A 51 -5.77 6.93 6.03
C GLU A 51 -6.54 7.26 7.32
N THR A 52 -7.82 6.90 7.40
CA THR A 52 -8.65 7.12 8.60
C THR A 52 -8.37 6.12 9.74
N GLY A 53 -7.81 4.96 9.43
CA GLY A 53 -7.35 3.96 10.38
C GLY A 53 -6.12 4.44 11.16
N LYS A 54 -5.12 5.00 10.46
CA LYS A 54 -3.90 5.55 11.06
C LYS A 54 -4.15 6.58 12.16
N ASN A 55 -5.16 7.43 11.99
CA ASN A 55 -5.48 8.52 12.93
C ASN A 55 -6.08 8.03 14.26
N LYS A 56 -6.32 6.72 14.45
CA LYS A 56 -6.87 6.15 15.70
C LYS A 56 -5.80 5.52 16.61
N GLU A 57 -4.55 5.44 16.15
CA GLU A 57 -3.45 4.81 16.90
C GLU A 57 -2.51 5.84 17.58
N GLU A 58 -2.90 7.13 17.60
CA GLU A 58 -2.17 8.25 18.23
C GLU A 58 -2.85 8.81 19.49
#